data_AF-A0A957D1X9-F1
#
_entry.id   AF-A0A957D1X9-F1
#
_cell.length_a   1.000
_cell.length_b   1.000
_cell.length_c   1.000
_cell.angle_alpha   90.00
_cell.angle_beta   90.00
_cell.angle_gamma   90.00
#
_symmetry.space_group_name_H-M   'P 1'
#
loop_
_entity.id
_entity.type
_entity.pdbx_description
1 polymer ?
#
loop_
_entity_poly.entity_id
_entity_poly.type
_entity_poly.pdbx_seq_one_letter_code
_entity_poly.pdbx_strand_id
1 'polypeptide(L)'
;MQPIYVDDLAQLAVTHGAHRDNVVVNAIGPETFTYRELVQQVGQTIGKPCPMISIPPGLGYAVSWIVGKMVKDVLVTREEIAGLMADLLHVDTPPTGTTRLTDWANQHADTLGRRYTSELARRQNRKLAYQSN
;
A
#
# COMPACT_ATOMS: atom_id res chain seq x y z
N MET A 1 -1.90 -6.40 9.22
CA MET A 1 -2.16 -6.11 7.79
C MET A 1 -1.51 -7.15 6.89
N GLN A 2 -2.20 -7.55 5.82
CA GLN A 2 -1.75 -8.56 4.85
C GLN A 2 -1.73 -7.96 3.43
N PRO A 3 -0.57 -7.48 2.94
CA PRO A 3 -0.48 -6.88 1.61
C PRO A 3 -0.66 -7.94 0.52
N ILE A 4 -1.36 -7.60 -0.57
CA ILE A 4 -1.50 -8.44 -1.76
C ILE A 4 -0.81 -7.80 -2.96
N TYR A 5 -0.11 -8.62 -3.76
CA TYR A 5 0.47 -8.17 -5.03
C TYR A 5 -0.61 -7.92 -6.08
N VAL A 6 -0.42 -6.89 -6.91
CA VAL A 6 -1.46 -6.45 -7.86
C VAL A 6 -1.75 -7.50 -8.92
N ASP A 7 -0.76 -8.27 -9.37
CA ASP A 7 -1.00 -9.32 -10.37
C ASP A 7 -1.74 -10.52 -9.76
N ASP A 8 -1.43 -10.89 -8.52
CA ASP A 8 -2.19 -11.91 -7.79
C ASP A 8 -3.67 -11.49 -7.65
N LEU A 9 -3.91 -10.22 -7.29
CA LEU A 9 -5.25 -9.65 -7.23
C LEU A 9 -5.94 -9.65 -8.60
N ALA A 10 -5.23 -9.28 -9.66
CA ALA A 10 -5.77 -9.28 -11.02
C ALA A 10 -6.11 -10.70 -11.49
N GLN A 11 -5.26 -11.68 -11.18
CA GLN A 11 -5.51 -13.08 -11.47
C GLN A 11 -6.75 -13.61 -10.73
N LEU A 12 -6.91 -13.25 -9.45
CA LEU A 12 -8.12 -13.58 -8.68
C LEU A 12 -9.37 -12.98 -9.34
N ALA A 13 -9.32 -11.70 -9.74
CA ALA A 13 -10.42 -11.02 -10.40
C ALA A 13 -10.79 -11.66 -11.74
N VAL A 14 -9.81 -12.00 -12.58
CA VAL A 14 -10.04 -12.68 -13.87
C VAL A 14 -10.62 -14.08 -13.67
N THR A 15 -10.06 -14.84 -12.72
CA THR A 15 -10.51 -16.19 -12.42
C THR A 15 -11.98 -16.18 -11.97
N HIS A 16 -12.31 -15.38 -10.96
CA HIS A 16 -13.69 -15.30 -10.46
C HIS A 16 -14.65 -14.63 -11.46
N GLY A 17 -14.19 -13.69 -12.27
CA GLY A 17 -15.00 -13.08 -13.33
C GLY A 17 -15.41 -14.04 -14.45
N ALA A 18 -14.71 -15.17 -14.62
CA ALA A 18 -15.07 -16.22 -15.56
C ALA A 18 -16.21 -17.13 -15.06
N HIS A 19 -16.48 -17.11 -13.75
CA HIS A 19 -17.55 -17.88 -13.12
C HIS A 19 -18.82 -17.03 -12.96
N ARG A 20 -19.98 -17.69 -12.80
CA ARG A 20 -21.27 -17.02 -12.55
C ARG A 20 -21.67 -16.97 -11.08
N ASP A 21 -20.85 -17.57 -10.21
CA ASP A 21 -21.12 -17.68 -8.79
C ASP A 21 -20.92 -16.33 -8.09
N ASN A 22 -21.79 -16.04 -7.12
CA ASN A 22 -21.65 -14.86 -6.28
C ASN A 22 -20.87 -15.22 -5.02
N VAL A 23 -19.60 -14.82 -4.94
CA VAL A 23 -18.69 -15.18 -3.85
C VAL A 23 -18.00 -13.95 -3.28
N VAL A 24 -17.66 -14.01 -1.99
CA VAL A 24 -16.79 -13.03 -1.32
C VAL A 24 -15.44 -13.68 -1.11
N VAL A 25 -14.38 -13.06 -1.60
CA VAL A 25 -13.01 -13.58 -1.54
C VAL A 25 -12.13 -12.59 -0.81
N ASN A 26 -11.44 -13.04 0.24
CA ASN A 26 -10.43 -12.24 0.92
C ASN A 26 -9.16 -12.20 0.06
N ALA A 27 -8.90 -11.06 -0.56
CA ALA A 27 -7.71 -10.85 -1.37
C ALA A 27 -6.54 -10.44 -0.48
N ILE A 28 -5.81 -11.43 0.04
CA ILE A 28 -4.73 -11.26 1.02
C ILE A 28 -3.49 -12.02 0.57
N GLY A 29 -2.31 -11.41 0.75
CA GLY A 29 -1.03 -12.07 0.47
C GLY A 29 -0.52 -12.94 1.63
N PRO A 30 0.61 -13.63 1.41
CA PRO A 30 1.11 -14.68 2.29
C PRO A 30 1.82 -14.18 3.56
N GLU A 31 2.06 -12.88 3.69
CA GLU A 31 2.79 -12.28 4.81
C GLU A 31 1.90 -11.37 5.64
N THR A 32 2.08 -11.38 6.95
CA THR A 32 1.36 -10.55 7.91
C THR A 32 2.32 -9.60 8.59
N PHE A 33 1.96 -8.32 8.65
CA PHE A 33 2.74 -7.27 9.28
C PHE A 33 1.87 -6.41 10.18
N THR A 34 2.43 -5.83 11.24
CA THR A 34 1.92 -4.55 11.74
C THR A 34 2.27 -3.44 10.74
N TYR A 35 1.55 -2.31 10.79
CA TYR A 35 1.88 -1.15 9.94
C TYR A 35 3.33 -0.68 10.15
N ARG A 36 3.80 -0.71 11.40
CA ARG A 36 5.18 -0.34 11.76
C ARG A 36 6.20 -1.27 11.10
N GLU A 37 5.99 -2.58 11.20
CA GLU A 37 6.88 -3.57 10.59
C GLU A 37 6.90 -3.43 9.07
N LEU A 38 5.75 -3.20 8.43
CA LEU A 38 5.68 -2.98 6.99
C LEU A 38 6.59 -1.81 6.55
N VAL A 39 6.46 -0.65 7.21
CA VAL A 39 7.28 0.52 6.86
C VAL A 39 8.76 0.28 7.18
N GLN A 40 9.08 -0.46 8.25
CA GLN A 40 10.46 -0.81 8.60
C GLN A 40 11.08 -1.73 7.55
N GLN A 41 10.33 -2.74 7.10
CA GLN A 41 10.77 -3.67 6.06
C GLN A 41 11.06 -2.95 4.75
N VAL A 42 10.17 -2.04 4.31
CA VAL A 42 10.41 -1.23 3.11
C VAL A 42 11.65 -0.36 3.29
N GLY A 43 11.78 0.32 4.43
CA GLY A 43 12.94 1.18 4.72
C GLY A 43 14.27 0.41 4.73
N GLN A 44 14.30 -0.79 5.29
CA GLN A 44 15.47 -1.68 5.25
C GLN A 44 15.78 -2.11 3.82
N THR A 45 14.77 -2.55 3.07
CA THR A 45 14.90 -3.00 1.68
C THR A 45 15.51 -1.94 0.77
N ILE A 46 15.06 -0.68 0.88
CA ILE A 46 15.57 0.43 0.05
C ILE A 46 16.83 1.11 0.62
N GLY A 47 17.42 0.58 1.71
CA GLY A 47 18.61 1.15 2.36
C GLY A 47 18.37 2.52 3.02
N LYS A 48 17.13 2.81 3.44
CA LYS A 48 16.71 4.05 4.13
C LYS A 48 15.94 3.71 5.41
N PRO A 49 16.64 3.28 6.49
CA PRO A 49 15.98 3.04 7.77
C PRO A 49 15.31 4.32 8.26
N CYS A 50 14.01 4.24 8.55
CA CYS A 50 13.19 5.38 8.92
C CYS A 50 12.84 5.32 10.42
N PRO A 51 13.27 6.29 11.24
CA PRO A 51 12.86 6.36 12.65
C PRO A 51 11.37 6.66 12.75
N MET A 52 10.66 5.90 13.58
CA MET A 52 9.20 5.98 13.70
C MET A 52 8.76 6.48 15.06
N ILE A 53 8.17 7.67 15.05
CA ILE A 53 7.66 8.36 16.23
C ILE A 53 6.13 8.23 16.26
N SER A 54 5.59 7.82 17.39
CA SER A 54 4.14 7.76 17.61
C SER A 54 3.61 9.16 17.93
N ILE A 55 2.61 9.62 17.19
CA ILE A 55 1.98 10.93 17.38
C ILE A 55 0.45 10.79 17.39
N PRO A 56 -0.28 11.72 18.03
CA PRO A 56 -1.75 11.73 17.95
C PRO A 56 -2.25 11.89 16.50
N PRO A 57 -3.35 11.23 16.10
CA PRO A 57 -3.84 11.24 14.71
C PRO A 57 -4.10 12.64 14.15
N GLY A 58 -4.65 13.54 14.98
CA GLY A 58 -4.90 14.93 14.58
C GLY A 58 -3.64 15.70 14.22
N LEU A 59 -2.54 15.46 14.97
CA LEU A 59 -1.24 16.05 14.68
C LEU A 59 -0.62 15.45 13.42
N GLY A 60 -0.72 14.13 13.25
CA GLY A 60 -0.26 13.45 12.03
C GLY A 60 -0.94 13.97 10.77
N TYR A 61 -2.26 14.19 10.82
CA TYR A 61 -3.00 14.81 9.73
C TYR A 61 -2.54 16.25 9.46
N ALA A 62 -2.37 17.07 10.50
CA ALA A 62 -1.94 18.46 10.35
C ALA A 62 -0.55 18.56 9.68
N VAL A 63 0.41 17.75 10.13
CA VAL A 63 1.76 17.67 9.53
C VAL A 63 1.67 17.22 8.08
N SER A 64 0.92 16.15 7.81
CA SER A 64 0.77 15.63 6.44
C SER A 64 0.09 16.63 5.50
N TRP A 65 -0.86 17.43 6.01
CA TRP A 65 -1.49 18.50 5.25
C TRP A 65 -0.50 19.61 4.87
N ILE A 66 0.36 20.03 5.80
CA ILE A 66 1.42 21.01 5.53
C ILE A 66 2.39 20.50 4.47
N VAL A 67 2.92 19.28 4.66
CA VAL A 67 3.86 18.68 3.70
C VAL A 67 3.19 18.48 2.34
N GLY A 68 1.92 18.04 2.32
CA GLY A 68 1.13 17.90 1.10
C GLY A 68 1.03 19.22 0.31
N LYS A 69 0.82 20.35 0.99
CA LYS A 69 0.84 21.67 0.32
C LYS A 69 2.21 22.01 -0.27
N MET A 70 3.31 21.66 0.41
CA MET A 70 4.67 21.89 -0.10
C MET A 70 4.96 21.08 -1.36
N VAL A 71 4.52 19.81 -1.41
CA VAL A 71 4.69 18.94 -2.58
C VAL A 71 3.55 19.07 -3.60
N LYS A 72 2.59 19.97 -3.36
CA LYS A 72 1.37 20.19 -4.17
C LYS A 72 0.55 18.91 -4.38
N ASP A 73 0.41 18.11 -3.33
CA ASP A 73 -0.26 16.81 -3.35
C ASP A 73 -1.14 16.56 -2.12
N VAL A 74 -1.93 15.48 -2.17
CA VAL A 74 -2.66 14.94 -1.03
C VAL A 74 -1.92 13.71 -0.52
N LEU A 75 -1.19 13.87 0.60
CA LEU A 75 -0.39 12.78 1.18
C LEU A 75 -1.23 11.74 1.92
N VAL A 76 -2.17 12.20 2.74
CA VAL A 76 -3.07 11.32 3.50
C VAL A 76 -4.35 12.08 3.85
N THR A 77 -5.46 11.35 3.85
CA THR A 77 -6.79 11.84 4.24
C THR A 77 -7.14 11.42 5.67
N ARG A 78 -8.17 12.06 6.26
CA ARG A 78 -8.61 11.70 7.62
C ARG A 78 -9.23 10.29 7.64
N GLU A 79 -9.90 9.94 6.55
CA GLU A 79 -10.56 8.67 6.32
C GLU A 79 -9.53 7.54 6.19
N GLU A 80 -8.42 7.76 5.49
CA GLU A 80 -7.30 6.80 5.41
C GLU A 80 -6.65 6.58 6.78
N ILE A 81 -6.42 7.65 7.56
CA ILE A 81 -5.91 7.52 8.94
C ILE A 81 -6.87 6.68 9.78
N ALA A 82 -8.16 7.00 9.75
CA ALA A 82 -9.17 6.25 10.49
C ALA A 82 -9.24 4.78 10.05
N GLY A 83 -9.20 4.52 8.75
CA GLY A 83 -9.24 3.17 8.18
C GLY A 83 -8.02 2.33 8.56
N LEU A 84 -6.82 2.92 8.54
CA LEU A 84 -5.59 2.25 8.99
C LEU A 84 -5.63 1.95 10.49
N MET A 85 -6.21 2.83 11.30
CA MET A 85 -6.34 2.65 12.74
C MET A 85 -7.42 1.63 13.13
N ALA A 86 -8.36 1.33 12.23
CA ALA A 86 -9.46 0.39 12.49
C ALA A 86 -9.03 -1.09 12.43
N ASP A 87 -7.77 -1.39 12.09
CA ASP A 87 -7.20 -2.74 12.00
C ASP A 87 -7.97 -3.70 11.08
N LEU A 88 -8.64 -3.16 10.06
CA LEU A 88 -9.47 -3.91 9.12
C LEU A 88 -8.68 -4.61 8.01
N LEU A 89 -7.35 -4.49 8.00
CA LEU A 89 -6.48 -4.98 6.92
C LEU A 89 -5.93 -6.38 7.19
N HIS A 90 -6.56 -7.14 8.07
CA HIS A 90 -6.18 -8.50 8.44
C HIS A 90 -7.43 -9.39 8.51
N VAL A 91 -7.32 -10.60 7.95
CA VAL A 91 -8.35 -11.62 8.06
C VAL A 91 -7.67 -12.97 8.33
N ASP A 92 -8.22 -13.74 9.27
CA ASP A 92 -7.73 -15.06 9.64
C ASP A 92 -8.25 -16.14 8.66
N THR A 93 -7.73 -16.08 7.44
CA THR A 93 -7.98 -17.08 6.38
C THR A 93 -6.68 -17.40 5.65
N PRO A 94 -6.57 -18.58 4.99
CA PRO A 94 -5.43 -18.87 4.13
C PRO A 94 -5.22 -17.76 3.07
N PRO A 95 -3.97 -17.42 2.74
CA PRO A 95 -3.70 -16.40 1.75
C PRO A 95 -4.18 -16.83 0.36
N THR A 96 -4.72 -15.89 -0.40
CA THR A 96 -5.15 -16.10 -1.78
C THR A 96 -4.10 -15.61 -2.78
N GLY A 97 -3.26 -14.66 -2.38
CA GLY A 97 -2.03 -14.30 -3.08
C GLY A 97 -0.88 -15.24 -2.73
N THR A 98 0.07 -15.36 -3.65
CA THR A 98 1.25 -16.22 -3.53
C THR A 98 2.55 -15.42 -3.46
N THR A 99 2.52 -14.17 -3.93
CA THR A 99 3.69 -13.30 -4.00
C THR A 99 3.95 -12.67 -2.64
N ARG A 100 5.13 -12.93 -2.08
CA ARG A 100 5.63 -12.31 -0.86
C ARG A 100 6.07 -10.87 -1.15
N LEU A 101 5.63 -9.93 -0.31
CA LEU A 101 6.00 -8.52 -0.47
C LEU A 101 7.50 -8.33 -0.29
N THR A 102 8.11 -9.03 0.68
CA THR A 102 9.55 -8.92 0.98
C THR A 102 10.40 -9.35 -0.21
N ASP A 103 10.07 -10.47 -0.83
CA ASP A 103 10.77 -10.97 -2.03
C ASP A 103 10.63 -10.00 -3.19
N TRP A 104 9.41 -9.53 -3.46
CA TRP A 104 9.16 -8.55 -4.52
C TRP A 104 9.92 -7.25 -4.26
N ALA A 105 9.89 -6.72 -3.04
CA ALA A 105 10.56 -5.47 -2.68
C ALA A 105 12.08 -5.58 -2.82
N ASN A 106 12.67 -6.72 -2.42
CA ASN A 106 14.11 -6.96 -2.55
C ASN A 106 14.55 -7.01 -4.01
N GLN A 107 13.76 -7.67 -4.87
CA GLN A 107 14.03 -7.72 -6.31
C GLN A 107 13.97 -6.33 -6.97
N HIS A 108 13.17 -5.42 -6.43
CA HIS A 108 12.96 -4.06 -6.95
C HIS A 108 13.62 -2.98 -6.09
N ALA A 109 14.53 -3.33 -5.18
CA ALA A 109 15.12 -2.40 -4.21
C ALA A 109 15.83 -1.21 -4.89
N ASP A 110 16.37 -1.42 -6.09
CA ASP A 110 17.08 -0.38 -6.83
C ASP A 110 16.17 0.68 -7.44
N THR A 111 14.90 0.35 -7.72
CA THR A 111 13.93 1.26 -8.33
C THR A 111 12.88 1.76 -7.34
N LEU A 112 12.53 0.95 -6.35
CA LEU A 112 11.51 1.25 -5.35
C LEU A 112 11.87 2.51 -4.55
N GLY A 113 10.92 3.44 -4.44
CA GLY A 113 11.07 4.65 -3.62
C GLY A 113 12.09 5.66 -4.13
N ARG A 114 12.65 5.50 -5.34
CA ARG A 114 13.63 6.44 -5.93
C ARG A 114 13.05 7.80 -6.29
N ARG A 115 11.77 7.83 -6.64
CA ARG A 115 11.05 9.06 -7.01
C ARG A 115 9.76 9.16 -6.24
N TYR A 116 9.44 10.37 -5.81
CA TYR A 116 8.13 10.67 -5.27
C TYR A 116 7.08 10.57 -6.39
N THR A 117 6.04 9.80 -6.12
CA THR A 117 4.95 9.56 -7.08
C THR A 117 3.71 10.26 -6.57
N SER A 118 3.28 11.32 -7.27
CA SER A 118 2.17 12.15 -6.80
C SER A 118 0.80 11.53 -7.08
N GLU A 119 -0.07 11.50 -6.07
CA GLU A 119 -1.44 10.98 -6.18
C GLU A 119 -2.32 11.87 -7.06
N LEU A 120 -2.23 13.19 -6.91
CA LEU A 120 -2.94 14.11 -7.80
C LEU A 120 -2.43 14.03 -9.23
N ALA A 121 -1.12 14.01 -9.45
CA ALA A 121 -0.54 13.95 -10.80
C ALA A 121 -0.96 12.67 -11.55
N ARG A 122 -1.00 11.52 -10.87
CA ARG A 122 -1.46 10.25 -11.45
C ARG A 122 -2.91 10.29 -11.92
N ARG A 123 -3.75 11.14 -11.34
CA ARG A 123 -5.20 11.22 -11.64
C ARG A 123 -5.56 12.30 -12.67
N GLN A 124 -4.60 13.14 -13.08
CA GLN A 124 -4.83 14.21 -14.06
C GLN A 124 -5.12 13.67 -15.46
N ASN A 125 -4.48 12.57 -15.88
CA ASN A 125 -4.63 12.05 -17.22
C ASN A 125 -4.87 10.53 -17.23
N ARG A 126 -6.14 10.14 -17.22
CA ARG A 126 -6.58 8.73 -17.20
C ARG A 126 -6.32 7.94 -18.49
N LYS A 127 -5.81 8.60 -19.54
CA LYS A 127 -5.53 7.99 -20.85
C LYS A 127 -4.07 7.56 -21.02
N LEU A 128 -3.17 8.08 -20.18
CA LEU A 128 -1.77 7.68 -20.18
C LEU A 128 -1.57 6.55 -19.17
N ALA A 129 -0.58 5.68 -19.44
CA ALA A 129 -0.15 4.70 -18.47
C ALA A 129 0.25 5.41 -17.17
N TYR A 130 -0.14 4.84 -16.02
CA TYR A 130 0.29 5.36 -14.73
C TYR A 130 1.81 5.34 -14.68
N GLN A 131 2.43 6.47 -14.34
CA GLN A 131 3.84 6.49 -13.97
C GLN A 131 3.96 5.74 -12.64
N SER A 132 4.55 4.55 -12.64
CA SER A 132 4.94 3.79 -11.46
C SER A 132 6.47 3.63 -11.41
N ASN A 133 7.01 3.48 -10.20
CA ASN A 133 8.41 3.13 -9.95
C ASN A 133 8.66 1.64 -10.15
#